data_AF-A0A819CGF6-F1
#
_entry.id   AF-A0A819CGF6-F1
#
_cell.length_a   1.000
_cell.length_b   1.000
_cell.length_c   1.000
_cell.angle_alpha   90.00
_cell.angle_beta   90.00
_cell.angle_gamma   90.00
#
_symmetry.space_group_name_H-M   'P 1'
#
loop_
_entity.id
_entity.type
_entity.pdbx_description
1 polymer ?
#
loop_
_entity_poly.entity_id
_entity_poly.type
_entity_poly.pdbx_seq_one_letter_code
_entity_poly.pdbx_strand_id
1 'polypeptide(L)'
;MSADTIRFNKLTIPDWSSFQIAIVKTDQPSIHRALLKMEHWHQLPSESVMKYYYDKLHLCVQADSNMSSSMIIHYLIKGLNDSLLPHVIFRHPATANDFLYIAQDEETILLALNYLSYALPNARIRYPNEDMHMDHQVNVVKRPINVNRRFFIWQHY
;
A
#
# COMPACT_ATOMS: atom_id res chain seq x y z
N MET A 1 -29.37 11.17 -2.91
CA MET A 1 -29.07 9.81 -3.41
C MET A 1 -30.34 9.00 -3.25
N SER A 2 -30.98 8.61 -4.36
CA SER A 2 -32.23 7.84 -4.34
C SER A 2 -31.93 6.40 -3.93
N ALA A 3 -32.63 5.88 -2.92
CA ALA A 3 -32.64 4.47 -2.62
C ALA A 3 -33.61 3.80 -3.61
N ASP A 4 -33.08 3.32 -4.73
CA ASP A 4 -33.87 2.59 -5.70
C ASP A 4 -34.40 1.31 -5.04
N THR A 5 -35.70 1.31 -4.78
CA THR A 5 -36.38 0.17 -4.15
C THR A 5 -36.49 -0.95 -5.17
N ILE A 6 -35.63 -1.96 -5.04
CA ILE A 6 -35.62 -3.12 -5.93
C ILE A 6 -36.90 -3.93 -5.69
N ARG A 7 -37.80 -3.94 -6.67
CA ARG A 7 -39.00 -4.79 -6.65
C ARG A 7 -38.77 -6.06 -7.45
N PHE A 8 -38.69 -7.18 -6.75
CA PHE A 8 -38.66 -8.51 -7.36
C PHE A 8 -40.08 -8.90 -7.79
N ASN A 9 -40.29 -9.16 -9.09
CA ASN A 9 -41.59 -9.60 -9.63
C ASN A 9 -41.58 -11.12 -9.82
N LYS A 10 -42.67 -11.78 -9.42
CA LYS A 10 -42.88 -13.23 -9.57
C LYS A 10 -42.88 -13.69 -11.04
N LEU A 11 -43.11 -12.79 -11.99
CA LEU A 11 -43.04 -13.06 -13.43
C LEU A 11 -41.62 -13.06 -14.00
N THR A 12 -40.65 -12.42 -13.32
CA THR A 12 -39.26 -12.32 -13.77
C THR A 12 -38.30 -13.22 -13.00
N ILE A 13 -38.73 -13.78 -11.86
CA ILE A 13 -37.93 -14.68 -11.02
C ILE A 13 -38.76 -15.95 -10.75
N PRO A 14 -38.67 -16.96 -11.63
CA PRO A 14 -39.54 -18.13 -11.59
C PRO A 14 -39.18 -19.16 -10.51
N ASP A 15 -37.94 -19.11 -9.99
CA ASP A 15 -37.42 -20.10 -9.05
C ASP A 15 -36.41 -19.49 -8.07
N TRP A 16 -36.05 -20.26 -7.04
CA TRP A 16 -35.13 -19.82 -5.98
C TRP A 16 -33.71 -19.53 -6.48
N SER A 17 -33.22 -20.28 -7.47
CA SER A 17 -31.89 -20.06 -8.06
C SER A 17 -31.84 -18.72 -8.81
N SER A 18 -32.87 -18.45 -9.61
CA SER A 18 -33.05 -17.17 -10.30
C SER A 18 -33.13 -15.99 -9.31
N PHE A 19 -33.72 -16.20 -8.14
CA PHE A 19 -33.79 -15.19 -7.07
C PHE A 19 -32.40 -14.92 -6.46
N GLN A 20 -31.65 -15.97 -6.16
CA GLN A 20 -30.28 -15.84 -5.65
C GLN A 20 -29.39 -15.09 -6.64
N ILE A 21 -29.48 -15.41 -7.93
CA ILE A 21 -28.75 -14.71 -9.00
C ILE A 21 -29.17 -13.23 -9.06
N ALA A 22 -30.47 -12.94 -8.96
CA ALA A 22 -30.98 -11.56 -8.99
C ALA A 22 -30.49 -10.73 -7.79
N ILE A 23 -30.48 -11.30 -6.58
CA ILE A 23 -29.92 -10.62 -5.40
C ILE A 23 -28.44 -10.31 -5.61
N VAL A 24 -27.65 -11.32 -6.01
CA VAL A 24 -26.20 -11.14 -6.23
C VAL A 24 -25.95 -10.06 -7.28
N LYS A 25 -26.70 -10.05 -8.37
CA LYS A 25 -26.57 -9.05 -9.43
C LYS A 25 -26.93 -7.63 -8.97
N THR A 26 -27.86 -7.52 -8.03
CA THR A 26 -28.34 -6.21 -7.57
C THR A 26 -27.48 -5.63 -6.45
N ASP A 27 -26.89 -6.48 -5.62
CA ASP A 27 -25.98 -6.08 -4.55
C ASP A 27 -24.53 -5.90 -5.04
N GLN A 28 -24.19 -6.42 -6.23
CA GLN A 28 -22.88 -6.18 -6.81
C GLN A 28 -22.68 -4.70 -7.17
N PRO A 29 -21.64 -4.04 -6.63
CA PRO A 29 -21.29 -2.70 -7.08
C PRO A 29 -20.97 -2.77 -8.58
N SER A 30 -21.48 -1.81 -9.36
CA SER A 30 -21.18 -1.77 -10.79
C SER A 30 -19.68 -1.77 -11.04
N ILE A 31 -19.23 -2.40 -12.13
CA ILE A 31 -17.81 -2.41 -12.56
C ILE A 31 -17.23 -1.00 -12.52
N HIS A 32 -17.98 -0.01 -13.00
CA HIS A 32 -17.58 1.40 -12.97
C HIS A 32 -17.33 1.92 -11.55
N ARG A 33 -18.17 1.56 -10.57
CA ARG A 33 -17.94 1.91 -9.16
C ARG A 33 -16.71 1.21 -8.59
N ALA A 34 -16.47 -0.05 -8.95
CA ALA A 34 -15.27 -0.79 -8.55
C ALA A 34 -14.01 -0.12 -9.11
N LEU A 35 -14.00 0.25 -10.39
CA LEU A 35 -12.90 0.97 -11.04
C LEU A 35 -12.62 2.33 -10.38
N LEU A 36 -13.67 3.14 -10.16
CA LEU A 36 -13.51 4.44 -9.49
C LEU A 36 -12.96 4.28 -8.07
N LYS A 37 -13.51 3.33 -7.30
CA LYS A 37 -13.06 3.08 -5.93
C LYS A 37 -11.61 2.58 -5.92
N MET A 38 -11.27 1.68 -6.83
CA MET A 38 -9.90 1.17 -6.98
C MET A 38 -8.93 2.28 -7.35
N GLU A 39 -9.31 3.22 -8.22
CA GLU A 39 -8.44 4.32 -8.65
C GLU A 39 -8.10 5.30 -7.51
N HIS A 40 -9.06 5.59 -6.63
CA HIS A 40 -8.93 6.61 -5.58
C HIS A 40 -8.58 6.05 -4.21
N TRP A 41 -8.55 4.73 -4.03
CA TRP A 41 -8.30 4.15 -2.73
C TRP A 41 -6.80 4.05 -2.43
N HIS A 42 -6.38 4.74 -1.38
CA HIS A 42 -5.06 4.64 -0.77
C HIS A 42 -5.10 3.90 0.57
N GLN A 43 -4.05 3.14 0.86
CA GLN A 43 -3.81 2.53 2.17
C GLN A 43 -3.78 3.63 3.22
N LEU A 44 -4.54 3.46 4.30
CA LEU A 44 -4.52 4.40 5.41
C LEU A 44 -3.22 4.26 6.22
N PRO A 45 -2.71 5.33 6.87
CA PRO A 45 -1.46 5.26 7.64
C PRO A 45 -1.43 4.21 8.76
N SER A 46 -2.57 3.87 9.33
CA SER A 46 -2.74 2.86 10.38
C SER A 46 -3.28 1.52 9.88
N GLU A 47 -3.56 1.41 8.58
CA GLU A 47 -4.07 0.18 7.98
C GLU A 47 -2.92 -0.77 7.64
N SER A 48 -3.05 -2.04 8.03
CA SER A 48 -2.03 -3.03 7.72
C SER A 48 -1.98 -3.35 6.23
N VAL A 49 -0.77 -3.66 5.73
CA VAL A 49 -0.55 -4.08 4.34
C VAL A 49 -1.44 -5.27 3.98
N MET A 50 -1.60 -6.23 4.90
CA MET A 50 -2.43 -7.41 4.68
C MET A 50 -3.89 -7.06 4.41
N LYS A 51 -4.46 -6.16 5.22
CA LYS A 51 -5.85 -5.73 5.06
C LYS A 51 -6.02 -4.97 3.74
N TYR A 52 -5.14 -3.99 3.49
CA TYR A 52 -5.12 -3.23 2.25
C TYR A 52 -5.05 -4.14 1.03
N TYR A 53 -4.15 -5.12 1.03
CA TYR A 53 -3.93 -6.05 -0.07
C TYR A 53 -5.19 -6.81 -0.45
N TYR A 54 -5.83 -7.49 0.51
CA TYR A 54 -7.01 -8.30 0.21
C TYR A 54 -8.20 -7.45 -0.22
N ASP A 55 -8.39 -6.30 0.42
CA ASP A 55 -9.50 -5.43 0.07
C ASP A 55 -9.31 -4.82 -1.34
N LYS A 56 -8.07 -4.44 -1.70
CA LYS A 56 -7.73 -3.95 -3.03
C LYS A 56 -7.84 -5.03 -4.09
N LEU A 57 -7.37 -6.25 -3.80
CA LEU A 57 -7.48 -7.41 -4.70
C LEU A 57 -8.94 -7.78 -4.97
N HIS A 58 -9.79 -7.70 -3.95
CA HIS A 58 -11.23 -7.90 -4.12
C HIS A 58 -11.84 -6.87 -5.08
N LEU A 59 -11.43 -5.60 -5.03
CA LEU A 59 -11.87 -4.62 -6.02
C LEU A 59 -11.36 -4.89 -7.43
N CYS A 60 -10.12 -5.37 -7.57
CA CYS A 60 -9.58 -5.79 -8.86
C CYS A 60 -10.47 -6.87 -9.48
N VAL A 61 -10.79 -7.92 -8.71
CA VAL A 61 -11.66 -9.03 -9.16
C VAL A 61 -13.09 -8.57 -9.45
N GLN A 62 -13.62 -7.62 -8.67
CA GLN A 62 -14.94 -7.03 -8.93
C GLN A 62 -14.98 -6.18 -10.20
N ALA A 63 -13.90 -5.49 -10.53
CA ALA A 63 -13.79 -4.69 -11.74
C ALA A 63 -13.59 -5.57 -12.98
N ASP A 64 -12.71 -6.56 -12.88
CA ASP A 64 -12.43 -7.55 -13.92
C ASP A 64 -11.88 -8.83 -13.30
N SER A 65 -12.61 -9.94 -13.43
CA SER A 65 -12.20 -11.24 -12.89
C SER A 65 -10.95 -11.81 -13.56
N ASN A 66 -10.62 -11.33 -14.76
CA ASN A 66 -9.45 -11.76 -15.54
C ASN A 66 -8.36 -10.67 -15.58
N MET A 67 -8.38 -9.72 -14.63
CA MET A 67 -7.40 -8.65 -14.57
C MET A 67 -5.97 -9.21 -14.53
N SER A 68 -5.09 -8.68 -15.36
CA SER A 68 -3.70 -9.15 -15.42
C SER A 68 -2.96 -8.85 -14.11
N SER A 69 -2.01 -9.71 -13.75
CA SER A 69 -1.14 -9.49 -12.59
C SER A 69 -0.43 -8.14 -12.64
N SER A 70 -0.04 -7.67 -13.83
CA SER A 70 0.59 -6.36 -14.01
C SER A 70 -0.34 -5.19 -13.64
N MET A 71 -1.62 -5.27 -13.99
CA MET A 71 -2.61 -4.26 -13.61
C MET A 71 -2.93 -4.31 -12.12
N ILE A 72 -3.06 -5.50 -11.55
CA ILE A 72 -3.24 -5.69 -10.11
C ILE A 72 -2.10 -5.02 -9.34
N ILE A 73 -0.85 -5.29 -9.75
CA ILE A 73 0.34 -4.68 -9.13
C ILE A 73 0.34 -3.16 -9.32
N HIS A 74 -0.03 -2.65 -10.50
CA HIS A 74 -0.14 -1.21 -10.73
C HIS A 74 -1.08 -0.56 -9.71
N TYR A 75 -2.27 -1.12 -9.48
CA TYR A 75 -3.23 -0.57 -8.53
C TYR A 75 -2.80 -0.72 -7.07
N LEU A 76 -2.12 -1.83 -6.73
CA LEU A 76 -1.54 -2.06 -5.41
C LEU A 76 -0.43 -1.06 -5.10
N ILE A 77 0.48 -0.81 -6.03
CA ILE A 77 1.58 0.17 -5.87
C ILE A 77 1.01 1.60 -5.82
N LYS A 78 0.10 1.96 -6.72
CA LYS A 78 -0.48 3.32 -6.81
C LYS A 78 -1.15 3.75 -5.52
N GLY A 79 -1.79 2.83 -4.81
CA GLY A 79 -2.49 3.11 -3.55
C GLY A 79 -1.70 2.78 -2.30
N LEU A 80 -0.46 2.31 -2.39
CA LEU A 80 0.32 1.92 -1.22
C LEU A 80 0.68 3.14 -0.37
N ASN A 81 0.85 2.94 0.95
CA ASN A 81 1.33 3.97 1.85
C ASN A 81 2.72 4.50 1.41
N ASP A 82 2.86 5.84 1.35
CA ASP A 82 4.07 6.53 0.92
C ASP A 82 5.34 6.12 1.68
N SER A 83 5.20 5.70 2.94
CA SER A 83 6.33 5.21 3.75
C SER A 83 6.92 3.89 3.23
N LEU A 84 6.10 3.04 2.61
CA LEU A 84 6.49 1.73 2.08
C LEU A 84 6.88 1.82 0.59
N LEU A 85 6.27 2.77 -0.13
CA LEU A 85 6.34 2.89 -1.59
C LEU A 85 7.76 2.81 -2.19
N PRO A 86 8.76 3.57 -1.71
CA PRO A 86 10.10 3.54 -2.31
C PRO A 86 10.75 2.16 -2.24
N HIS A 87 10.56 1.46 -1.13
CA HIS A 87 11.16 0.16 -0.86
C HIS A 87 10.50 -0.95 -1.66
N VAL A 88 9.16 -0.90 -1.78
CA VAL A 88 8.40 -1.87 -2.58
C VAL A 88 8.71 -1.70 -4.07
N ILE A 89 8.75 -0.47 -4.59
CA ILE A 89 9.10 -0.21 -6.00
C ILE A 89 10.52 -0.70 -6.30
N PHE A 90 11.48 -0.42 -5.42
CA PHE A 90 12.88 -0.82 -5.60
C PHE A 90 13.06 -2.34 -5.71
N ARG A 91 12.24 -3.12 -5.01
CA ARG A 91 12.30 -4.59 -5.05
C ARG A 91 11.52 -5.21 -6.22
N HIS A 92 10.85 -4.39 -7.04
CA HIS A 92 10.20 -4.79 -8.31
C HIS A 92 9.34 -6.08 -8.23
N PRO A 93 8.22 -6.09 -7.50
CA PRO A 93 7.35 -7.27 -7.42
C PRO A 93 6.81 -7.66 -8.81
N ALA A 94 6.87 -8.94 -9.14
CA ALA A 94 6.40 -9.49 -10.41
C ALA A 94 4.97 -10.05 -10.34
N THR A 95 4.54 -10.46 -9.14
CA THR A 95 3.19 -10.97 -8.86
C THR A 95 2.54 -10.23 -7.69
N ALA A 96 1.23 -10.37 -7.54
CA ALA A 96 0.50 -9.83 -6.38
C ALA A 96 1.00 -10.44 -5.05
N ASN A 97 1.39 -11.73 -5.07
CA ASN A 97 1.96 -12.38 -3.89
C ASN A 97 3.36 -11.85 -3.56
N ASP A 98 4.20 -11.58 -4.57
CA ASP A 98 5.50 -10.94 -4.35
C ASP A 98 5.33 -9.55 -3.73
N PHE A 99 4.37 -8.78 -4.24
CA PHE A 99 4.00 -7.49 -3.67
C PHE A 99 3.65 -7.64 -2.19
N LEU A 100 2.77 -8.58 -1.83
CA LEU A 100 2.34 -8.78 -0.46
C LEU A 100 3.53 -9.11 0.45
N TYR A 101 4.36 -10.07 0.03
CA TYR A 101 5.54 -10.48 0.80
C TYR A 101 6.50 -9.32 1.03
N ILE A 102 6.82 -8.57 -0.02
CA ILE A 102 7.74 -7.42 0.03
C ILE A 102 7.17 -6.31 0.93
N ALA A 103 5.90 -5.96 0.75
CA ALA A 103 5.29 -4.87 1.50
C ALA A 103 5.12 -5.22 2.99
N GLN A 104 4.85 -6.48 3.33
CA GLN A 104 4.78 -6.93 4.72
C GLN A 104 6.14 -6.96 5.41
N ASP A 105 7.19 -7.37 4.69
CA ASP A 105 8.57 -7.30 5.20
C ASP A 105 8.93 -5.85 5.56
N GLU A 106 8.63 -4.91 4.66
CA GLU A 106 8.90 -3.49 4.90
C GLU A 106 8.04 -2.90 6.04
N GLU A 107 6.75 -3.27 6.12
CA GLU A 107 5.88 -2.89 7.24
C GLU A 107 6.46 -3.37 8.58
N THR A 108 6.98 -4.60 8.62
CA THR A 108 7.61 -5.18 9.82
C THR A 108 8.88 -4.41 10.20
N ILE A 109 9.72 -4.07 9.23
CA ILE A 109 10.94 -3.28 9.43
C ILE A 109 10.58 -1.89 10.00
N LEU A 110 9.62 -1.18 9.40
CA LEU A 110 9.21 0.14 9.87
C LEU A 110 8.64 0.11 11.29
N LEU A 111 7.81 -0.89 11.61
CA LEU A 111 7.30 -1.08 12.96
C LEU A 111 8.44 -1.32 13.95
N ALA A 112 9.39 -2.21 13.63
CA ALA A 112 10.54 -2.52 14.48
C ALA A 112 11.43 -1.28 14.73
N LEU A 113 11.72 -0.50 13.69
CA LEU A 113 12.47 0.75 13.81
C LEU A 113 11.75 1.77 14.69
N ASN A 114 10.43 1.87 14.56
CA ASN A 114 9.62 2.75 15.39
C ASN A 114 9.69 2.33 16.86
N TYR A 115 9.54 1.03 17.17
CA TYR A 115 9.70 0.50 18.53
C TYR A 115 11.08 0.79 19.12
N LEU A 116 12.16 0.59 18.34
CA LEU A 116 13.52 0.88 18.78
C LEU A 116 13.73 2.38 19.06
N SER A 117 13.10 3.26 18.28
CA SER A 117 13.18 4.71 18.49
C SER A 117 12.58 5.14 19.84
N TYR A 118 11.50 4.49 20.27
CA TYR A 118 10.89 4.74 21.58
C TYR A 118 11.62 4.05 22.74
N ALA A 119 12.23 2.89 22.49
CA ALA A 119 12.92 2.10 23.51
C ALA A 119 14.31 2.65 23.87
N LEU A 120 14.92 3.49 23.02
CA LEU A 120 16.28 4.01 23.21
C LEU A 120 16.37 5.54 23.40
N PRO A 121 15.68 6.19 24.37
CA PRO A 121 15.89 7.62 24.60
C PRO A 121 17.30 7.95 25.12
N ASN A 122 18.02 6.97 25.68
CA ASN A 122 19.23 7.18 26.48
C ASN A 122 20.42 6.27 26.15
N ALA A 123 20.42 5.58 25.00
CA ALA A 123 21.61 4.87 24.54
C ALA A 123 22.65 5.89 24.01
N ARG A 124 23.26 6.64 24.93
CA ARG A 124 24.57 7.26 24.68
C ARG A 124 25.47 6.13 24.23
N ILE A 125 25.86 6.16 22.96
CA ILE A 125 26.96 5.36 22.44
C ILE A 125 28.18 5.74 23.28
N ARG A 126 28.45 4.95 24.31
CA ARG A 126 29.67 5.04 25.09
C ARG A 126 30.71 4.35 24.23
N TYR A 127 31.38 5.11 23.38
CA TYR A 127 32.64 4.66 22.81
C TYR A 127 33.53 4.25 23.99
N PRO A 128 34.05 3.01 24.04
CA PRO A 128 35.02 2.66 25.06
C PRO A 128 36.20 3.61 24.87
N ASN A 129 36.58 4.31 25.94
CA ASN A 129 37.76 5.15 25.96
C ASN A 129 38.96 4.37 25.40
N GLU A 130 39.54 4.86 24.31
CA GLU A 130 40.98 4.73 24.12
C GLU A 130 41.60 6.03 24.66
N ASP A 131 42.07 5.93 25.89
CA ASP A 131 43.07 6.83 26.44
C ASP A 131 44.33 6.75 25.58
N MET A 132 44.44 7.61 24.57
CA MET A 132 45.72 8.12 24.10
C MET A 132 45.60 9.61 23.83
N HIS A 133 46.08 10.38 24.80
CA HIS A 133 46.55 11.73 24.59
C HIS A 133 47.44 11.78 23.33
N MET A 134 46.98 12.49 22.30
CA MET A 134 47.83 13.41 21.54
C MET A 134 46.95 14.51 20.95
N ASP A 135 47.26 15.74 21.33
CA ASP A 135 46.72 16.97 20.77
C ASP A 135 46.75 16.94 19.25
N HIS A 136 45.61 17.09 18.58
CA HIS A 136 45.51 17.73 17.26
C HIS A 136 44.11 18.35 17.14
N GLN A 137 44.04 19.68 17.26
CA GLN A 137 42.84 20.43 16.88
C GLN A 137 42.61 20.26 15.39
N VAL A 138 41.63 19.42 15.01
CA VAL A 138 41.11 19.40 13.64
C VAL A 138 39.76 20.12 13.64
N ASN A 139 39.77 21.34 13.12
CA ASN A 139 38.58 22.12 12.81
C ASN A 139 37.74 21.35 11.78
N VAL A 140 36.69 20.67 12.21
CA VAL A 140 35.72 20.06 11.28
C VAL A 140 34.70 21.13 10.88
N VAL A 141 34.93 21.67 9.68
CA VAL A 141 34.00 22.52 8.95
C VAL A 141 32.63 21.84 8.87
N LYS A 142 31.61 22.45 9.49
CA LYS A 142 30.20 22.10 9.26
C LYS A 142 29.88 22.33 7.78
N ARG A 143 29.81 21.27 6.97
CA ARG A 143 29.18 21.36 5.65
C ARG A 143 27.67 21.13 5.81
N PRO A 144 26.82 22.04 5.33
CA PRO A 144 25.39 21.78 5.27
C PRO A 144 25.12 20.68 4.23
N ILE A 145 24.29 19.71 4.61
CA ILE A 145 23.80 18.66 3.73
C ILE A 145 22.88 19.33 2.70
N ASN A 146 23.35 19.43 1.46
CA ASN A 146 22.56 19.92 0.33
C ASN A 146 21.68 18.76 -0.18
N VAL A 147 20.41 18.79 0.19
CA VAL A 147 19.40 17.84 -0.31
C VAL A 147 18.98 18.29 -1.70
N ASN A 148 19.71 17.82 -2.71
CA ASN A 148 19.40 18.10 -4.11
C ASN A 148 18.17 17.27 -4.53
N ARG A 149 16.97 17.84 -4.40
CA ARG A 149 15.72 17.30 -4.97
C ARG A 149 15.82 17.32 -6.49
N ARG A 150 16.16 16.19 -7.11
CA ARG A 150 15.84 15.94 -8.52
C ARG A 150 14.56 15.14 -8.60
N PHE A 151 13.48 15.84 -8.93
CA PHE A 151 12.26 15.25 -9.48
C PHE A 151 12.62 14.56 -10.80
N PHE A 152 12.45 13.24 -10.86
CA PHE A 152 12.39 12.53 -12.12
C PHE A 152 10.91 12.38 -12.50
N ILE A 153 10.49 13.24 -13.43
CA ILE A 153 9.22 13.11 -14.16
C ILE A 153 9.51 12.13 -15.30
N TRP A 154 8.84 10.98 -15.33
CA TRP A 154 8.75 10.17 -16.54
C TRP A 154 7.43 10.47 -17.24
N GLN A 155 7.53 11.13 -18.39
CA GLN A 155 6.48 11.19 -19.41
C GLN A 155 6.72 10.10 -20.47
N HIS A 156 5.62 9.66 -21.08
CA HIS A 156 5.46 8.76 -22.25
C HIS A 156 5.63 7.27 -21.94
N TYR A 157 4.63 6.41 -22.18
CA TYR A 157 3.80 6.23 -23.38
C TYR A 157 2.30 6.12 -23.08
#